data_AF-A0A7C7P1J9-F1
#
_entry.id   AF-A0A7C7P1J9-F1
#
_cell.length_a   1.000
_cell.length_b   1.000
_cell.length_c   1.000
_cell.angle_alpha   90.00
_cell.angle_beta   90.00
_cell.angle_gamma   90.00
#
_symmetry.space_group_name_H-M   'P 1'
#
loop_
_entity.id
_entity.type
_entity.pdbx_description
1 polymer ?
#
loop_
_entity_poly.entity_id
_entity_poly.type
_entity_poly.pdbx_seq_one_letter_code
_entity_poly.pdbx_strand_id
1 'polypeptide(L)'
;MTGHRPYISADTTLPELTVRALVLGVILGALMTAANTYLGLYIGMTVSASIPAAVMSMLVLRLLRFKDVNILENNVVQTMTSAGESLAAGIIFTMPALLVMGREMDTLTTFIVACLGGVLGTIFTITLRRVFIVEEALLYPEGIACEEVLVAGEKGGSSLIVILYALGLGAIYGWFVKGFKLTESKIEGAFEVLGSRIYASLDFSLSLIAVGYIVGLRIASYIFFGAFLGVFILTPIYGMIHGWPADEDIA
;
A
#
# COMPACT_ATOMS: atom_id res chain seq x y z
N MET A 1 2.51 2.30 -32.16
CA MET A 1 2.10 1.32 -31.13
C MET A 1 3.06 0.15 -31.17
N THR A 2 4.17 0.23 -30.43
CA THR A 2 5.03 -0.94 -30.18
C THR A 2 4.24 -1.88 -29.29
N GLY A 3 3.61 -2.89 -29.88
CA GLY A 3 2.74 -3.81 -29.15
C GLY A 3 3.52 -4.59 -28.09
N HIS A 4 3.18 -4.37 -26.83
CA HIS A 4 3.67 -5.20 -25.73
C HIS A 4 3.23 -6.64 -25.99
N ARG A 5 4.20 -7.57 -26.02
CA ARG A 5 3.94 -8.99 -26.17
C ARG A 5 3.96 -9.63 -24.79
N PRO A 6 2.87 -10.24 -24.34
CA PRO A 6 2.81 -10.85 -23.01
C PRO A 6 3.84 -11.99 -22.92
N TYR A 7 4.45 -12.15 -21.74
CA TYR A 7 5.47 -13.18 -21.50
C TYR A 7 4.97 -14.60 -21.76
N ILE A 8 3.69 -14.86 -21.48
CA ILE A 8 2.97 -16.10 -21.84
C ILE A 8 1.88 -15.75 -22.85
N SER A 9 1.80 -16.52 -23.94
CA SER A 9 0.75 -16.35 -24.95
C SER A 9 -0.63 -16.70 -24.36
N ALA A 10 -1.67 -16.01 -24.83
CA ALA A 10 -3.06 -16.28 -24.44
C ALA A 10 -3.52 -17.71 -24.79
N ASP A 11 -2.86 -18.36 -25.76
CA ASP A 11 -3.18 -19.74 -26.18
C ASP A 11 -2.55 -20.81 -25.27
N THR A 12 -1.65 -20.43 -24.37
CA THR A 12 -0.93 -21.36 -23.50
C THR A 12 -1.68 -21.53 -22.18
N THR A 13 -2.19 -22.73 -21.91
CA THR A 13 -2.85 -23.05 -20.64
C THR A 13 -1.84 -23.60 -19.63
N LEU A 14 -1.56 -22.85 -18.57
CA LEU A 14 -0.75 -23.28 -17.43
C LEU A 14 -1.61 -23.23 -16.15
N PRO A 15 -1.29 -24.02 -15.11
CA PRO A 15 -2.03 -23.97 -13.85
C PRO A 15 -1.83 -22.61 -13.15
N GLU A 16 -2.84 -21.73 -13.11
CA GLU A 16 -2.69 -20.40 -12.47
C GLU A 16 -3.14 -20.41 -11.00
N LEU A 17 -4.29 -21.03 -10.73
CA LEU A 17 -4.89 -21.11 -9.40
C LEU A 17 -4.64 -22.49 -8.79
N THR A 18 -3.56 -22.60 -8.01
CA THR A 18 -3.22 -23.83 -7.27
C THR A 18 -3.52 -23.67 -5.78
N VAL A 19 -3.69 -24.79 -5.07
CA VAL A 19 -3.91 -24.77 -3.61
C VAL A 19 -2.73 -24.10 -2.89
N ARG A 20 -1.50 -24.33 -3.36
CA ARG A 20 -0.30 -23.68 -2.81
C ARG A 20 -0.30 -22.17 -3.05
N ALA A 21 -0.71 -21.70 -4.23
CA ALA A 21 -0.84 -20.28 -4.53
C ALA A 21 -1.92 -19.65 -3.64
N LEU A 22 -3.06 -20.32 -3.46
CA LEU A 22 -4.14 -19.85 -2.57
C LEU A 22 -3.66 -19.69 -1.12
N VAL A 23 -3.05 -20.73 -0.56
CA VAL A 23 -2.54 -20.71 0.83
C VAL A 23 -1.48 -19.62 0.99
N LEU A 24 -0.54 -19.52 0.05
CA LEU A 24 0.51 -18.51 0.11
C LEU A 24 -0.03 -17.09 -0.03
N GLY A 25 -0.98 -16.85 -0.93
CA GLY A 25 -1.61 -15.54 -1.09
C GLY A 25 -2.45 -15.12 0.10
N VAL A 26 -3.11 -16.05 0.80
CA VAL A 26 -3.81 -15.73 2.06
C VAL A 26 -2.81 -15.32 3.14
N ILE A 27 -1.70 -16.06 3.29
CA ILE A 27 -0.68 -15.76 4.30
C ILE A 27 0.02 -14.43 4.00
N LEU A 28 0.50 -14.24 2.76
CA LEU A 28 1.16 -13.00 2.36
C LEU A 28 0.18 -11.82 2.33
N GLY A 29 -1.06 -12.05 1.93
CA GLY A 29 -2.15 -11.08 1.99
C GLY A 29 -2.41 -10.60 3.40
N ALA A 30 -2.57 -11.50 4.36
CA ALA A 30 -2.75 -11.14 5.77
C ALA A 30 -1.53 -10.35 6.30
N LEU A 31 -0.32 -10.78 5.96
CA LEU A 31 0.92 -10.11 6.35
C LEU A 31 1.03 -8.69 5.78
N MET A 32 0.79 -8.52 4.48
CA MET A 32 0.84 -7.21 3.81
C MET A 32 -0.30 -6.30 4.21
N THR A 33 -1.49 -6.84 4.46
CA THR A 33 -2.62 -6.10 5.03
C THR A 33 -2.24 -5.52 6.38
N ALA A 34 -1.65 -6.32 7.28
CA ALA A 34 -1.19 -5.85 8.58
C ALA A 34 -0.09 -4.79 8.47
N ALA A 35 0.90 -5.01 7.60
CA ALA A 35 1.99 -4.07 7.36
C ALA A 35 1.48 -2.72 6.82
N ASN A 36 0.60 -2.74 5.83
CA ASN A 36 0.02 -1.53 5.24
C ASN A 36 -1.00 -0.86 6.15
N THR A 37 -1.71 -1.61 6.99
CA THR A 37 -2.58 -1.02 8.02
C THR A 37 -1.75 -0.22 9.01
N TYR A 38 -0.66 -0.81 9.52
CA TYR A 38 0.26 -0.11 10.42
C TYR A 38 0.89 1.12 9.75
N LEU A 39 1.43 0.96 8.54
CA LEU A 39 2.10 2.05 7.84
C LEU A 39 1.12 3.16 7.44
N GLY A 40 -0.09 2.77 7.03
CA GLY A 40 -1.17 3.67 6.69
C GLY A 40 -1.68 4.49 7.86
N LEU A 41 -1.82 3.88 9.05
CA LEU A 41 -2.18 4.60 10.27
C LEU A 41 -1.03 5.48 10.79
N TYR A 42 0.23 5.06 10.59
CA TYR A 42 1.39 5.80 11.06
C TYR A 42 1.75 7.00 10.17
N ILE A 43 1.68 6.83 8.84
CA ILE A 43 2.11 7.82 7.84
C ILE A 43 0.92 8.57 7.22
N GLY A 44 -0.29 7.99 7.24
CA GLY A 44 -1.45 8.53 6.54
C GLY A 44 -1.47 8.21 5.04
N MET A 45 -0.63 7.28 4.57
CA MET A 45 -0.59 6.82 3.18
C MET A 45 -0.24 5.33 3.09
N THR A 46 -0.72 4.66 2.04
CA THR A 46 -0.37 3.26 1.75
C THR A 46 0.78 3.18 0.74
N VAL A 47 1.48 2.05 0.76
CA VAL A 47 2.60 1.77 -0.15
C VAL A 47 2.28 0.50 -0.91
N SER A 48 2.56 0.51 -2.21
CA SER A 48 2.30 -0.65 -3.08
C SER A 48 2.92 -1.93 -2.49
N ALA A 49 2.04 -2.86 -2.13
CA ALA A 49 2.37 -4.20 -1.68
C ALA A 49 2.68 -5.14 -2.85
N SER A 50 2.29 -4.77 -4.07
CA SER A 50 2.35 -5.63 -5.25
C SER A 50 3.77 -6.07 -5.58
N ILE A 51 4.73 -5.13 -5.59
CA ILE A 51 6.15 -5.42 -5.88
C ILE A 51 6.75 -6.37 -4.83
N PRO A 52 6.73 -6.06 -3.51
CA PRO A 52 7.29 -6.95 -2.51
C PRO A 52 6.53 -8.29 -2.42
N ALA A 53 5.21 -8.30 -2.68
CA ALA A 53 4.44 -9.54 -2.74
C ALA A 53 4.91 -10.48 -3.85
N ALA A 54 5.17 -9.95 -5.06
CA ALA A 54 5.73 -10.73 -6.16
C ALA A 54 7.08 -11.35 -5.78
N VAL A 55 7.98 -10.55 -5.16
CA VAL A 55 9.29 -11.02 -4.69
C VAL A 55 9.15 -12.13 -3.65
N MET A 56 8.33 -11.91 -2.61
CA MET A 56 8.13 -12.88 -1.53
C MET A 56 7.48 -14.16 -2.03
N SER A 57 6.49 -14.06 -2.92
CA SER A 57 5.84 -15.23 -3.54
C SER A 57 6.87 -16.13 -4.22
N MET A 58 7.70 -15.54 -5.09
CA MET A 58 8.72 -16.27 -5.82
C MET A 58 9.75 -16.91 -4.89
N LEU A 59 10.16 -16.19 -3.83
CA LEU A 59 11.12 -16.69 -2.86
C LEU A 59 10.59 -17.89 -2.09
N VAL A 60 9.37 -17.79 -1.57
CA VAL A 60 8.76 -18.85 -0.75
C VAL A 60 8.50 -20.09 -1.61
N LEU A 61 7.94 -19.92 -2.81
CA LEU A 61 7.67 -21.05 -3.70
C LEU A 61 8.96 -21.77 -4.16
N ARG A 62 10.06 -21.02 -4.35
CA ARG A 62 11.37 -21.59 -4.70
C ARG A 62 12.06 -22.25 -3.50
N LEU A 63 11.97 -21.66 -2.30
CA LEU A 63 12.54 -22.24 -1.07
C LEU A 63 11.90 -23.59 -0.74
N LEU A 64 10.59 -23.71 -0.99
CA LEU A 64 9.83 -24.95 -0.81
C LEU A 64 10.09 -26.00 -1.91
N ARG A 65 11.00 -25.72 -2.87
CA ARG A 65 11.44 -26.62 -3.97
C ARG A 65 10.28 -27.26 -4.74
N PHE A 66 9.18 -26.53 -4.93
CA PHE A 66 8.11 -27.00 -5.79
C PHE A 66 8.60 -27.10 -7.24
N LYS A 67 8.44 -28.26 -7.88
CA LYS A 67 9.09 -28.57 -9.17
C LYS A 67 8.46 -27.92 -10.41
N ASP A 68 7.34 -27.21 -10.26
CA ASP A 68 6.57 -26.68 -11.39
C ASP A 68 5.94 -25.32 -11.06
N VAL A 69 6.71 -24.41 -10.45
CA VAL A 69 6.23 -23.05 -10.16
C VAL A 69 6.26 -22.25 -11.45
N ASN A 70 5.12 -21.70 -11.86
CA ASN A 70 5.06 -20.82 -13.02
C ASN A 70 4.82 -19.36 -12.60
N ILE A 71 5.10 -18.44 -13.53
CA ILE A 71 4.92 -17.01 -13.34
C ILE A 71 3.46 -16.59 -13.09
N LEU A 72 2.48 -17.30 -13.65
CA LEU A 72 1.03 -17.04 -13.45
C LEU A 72 0.58 -17.40 -12.03
N GLU A 73 1.11 -18.46 -11.42
CA GLU A 73 0.84 -18.77 -10.00
C GLU A 73 1.35 -17.65 -9.09
N ASN A 74 2.54 -17.13 -9.37
CA ASN A 74 3.08 -15.98 -8.63
C ASN A 74 2.24 -14.71 -8.85
N ASN A 75 1.77 -14.49 -10.08
CA ASN A 75 0.87 -13.38 -10.39
C ASN A 75 -0.45 -13.48 -9.59
N VAL A 76 -1.00 -14.69 -9.44
CA VAL A 76 -2.20 -14.94 -8.62
C VAL A 76 -1.93 -14.64 -7.15
N VAL A 77 -0.80 -15.11 -6.58
CA VAL A 77 -0.39 -14.80 -5.20
C VAL A 77 -0.23 -13.28 -4.99
N GLN A 78 0.44 -12.61 -5.92
CA GLN A 78 0.62 -11.15 -5.89
C GLN A 78 -0.73 -10.44 -5.92
N THR A 79 -1.63 -10.85 -6.81
CA THR A 79 -2.97 -10.25 -6.95
C THR A 79 -3.77 -10.41 -5.66
N MET A 80 -3.78 -11.60 -5.05
CA MET A 80 -4.42 -11.84 -3.76
C MET A 80 -3.82 -10.96 -2.65
N THR A 81 -2.50 -10.79 -2.67
CA THR A 81 -1.81 -9.98 -1.67
C THR A 81 -2.11 -8.48 -1.81
N SER A 82 -2.13 -7.97 -3.04
CA SER A 82 -2.48 -6.58 -3.37
C SER A 82 -3.95 -6.25 -3.09
N ALA A 83 -4.85 -7.23 -3.28
CA ALA A 83 -6.25 -7.08 -2.88
C ALA A 83 -6.41 -6.83 -1.37
N GLY A 84 -5.56 -7.45 -0.55
CA GLY A 84 -5.51 -7.19 0.90
C GLY A 84 -5.11 -5.75 1.26
N GLU A 85 -4.13 -5.18 0.54
CA GLU A 85 -3.77 -3.76 0.67
C GLU A 85 -4.95 -2.85 0.34
N SER A 86 -5.65 -3.11 -0.77
CA SER A 86 -6.79 -2.30 -1.21
C SER A 86 -7.91 -2.29 -0.17
N LEU A 87 -8.16 -3.43 0.47
CA LEU A 87 -9.11 -3.54 1.57
C LEU A 87 -8.64 -2.77 2.81
N ALA A 88 -7.36 -2.92 3.19
CA ALA A 88 -6.78 -2.19 4.31
C ALA A 88 -6.93 -0.67 4.13
N ALA A 89 -6.62 -0.15 2.95
CA ALA A 89 -6.73 1.26 2.60
C ALA A 89 -8.13 1.83 2.90
N GLY A 90 -9.18 1.11 2.53
CA GLY A 90 -10.56 1.53 2.79
C GLY A 90 -10.86 1.66 4.30
N ILE A 91 -10.32 0.77 5.12
CA ILE A 91 -10.55 0.74 6.58
C ILE A 91 -9.72 1.83 7.28
N ILE A 92 -8.44 1.96 6.96
CA ILE A 92 -7.54 2.90 7.66
C ILE A 92 -7.90 4.37 7.45
N PHE A 93 -8.58 4.72 6.35
CA PHE A 93 -8.98 6.11 6.10
C PHE A 93 -10.37 6.44 6.66
N THR A 94 -11.21 5.42 6.90
CA THR A 94 -12.58 5.62 7.36
C THR A 94 -12.72 5.44 8.87
N MET A 95 -12.09 4.40 9.43
CA MET A 95 -12.30 4.03 10.82
C MET A 95 -11.69 5.02 11.82
N PRO A 96 -10.46 5.56 11.63
CA PRO A 96 -9.95 6.60 12.50
C PRO A 96 -10.81 7.87 12.49
N ALA A 97 -11.44 8.19 11.36
CA ALA A 97 -12.36 9.34 11.30
C ALA A 97 -13.58 9.13 12.20
N LEU A 98 -14.12 7.90 12.26
CA LEU A 98 -15.21 7.56 13.18
C LEU A 98 -14.80 7.67 14.66
N LEU A 99 -13.57 7.22 14.99
CA LEU A 99 -13.02 7.39 16.35
C LEU A 99 -12.92 8.87 16.74
N VAL A 100 -12.42 9.72 15.85
CA VAL A 100 -12.31 11.17 16.08
C VAL A 100 -13.69 11.82 16.28
N MET A 101 -14.75 11.25 15.69
CA MET A 101 -16.14 11.68 15.90
C MET A 101 -16.76 11.14 17.20
N GLY A 102 -15.98 10.53 18.10
CA GLY A 102 -16.46 9.98 19.36
C GLY A 102 -17.28 8.68 19.22
N ARG A 103 -17.16 7.97 18.08
CA ARG A 103 -17.82 6.67 17.88
C ARG A 103 -16.85 5.56 18.22
N GLU A 104 -17.29 4.59 19.04
CA GLU A 104 -16.49 3.42 19.35
C GLU A 104 -16.32 2.50 18.13
N MET A 105 -15.08 2.02 17.93
CA MET A 105 -14.78 1.00 16.93
C MET A 105 -15.09 -0.39 17.48
N ASP A 106 -16.31 -0.84 17.26
CA ASP A 106 -16.63 -2.25 17.48
C ASP A 106 -15.97 -3.13 16.41
N THR A 107 -15.37 -4.24 16.86
CA THR A 107 -14.64 -5.18 16.00
C THR A 107 -15.59 -5.85 15.00
N LEU A 108 -16.81 -6.17 15.43
CA LEU A 108 -17.79 -6.81 14.56
C LEU A 108 -18.28 -5.84 13.47
N THR A 109 -18.56 -4.59 13.84
CA THR A 109 -18.94 -3.55 12.88
C THR A 109 -17.83 -3.31 11.86
N THR A 110 -16.57 -3.20 12.31
CA THR A 110 -15.41 -3.03 11.43
C THR A 110 -15.26 -4.21 10.47
N PHE A 111 -15.45 -5.44 10.96
CA PHE A 111 -15.41 -6.65 10.14
C PHE A 111 -16.52 -6.67 9.08
N ILE A 112 -17.75 -6.31 9.44
CA ILE A 112 -18.88 -6.24 8.49
C ILE A 112 -18.61 -5.18 7.42
N VAL A 113 -18.15 -3.99 7.81
CA VAL A 113 -17.81 -2.91 6.88
C VAL A 113 -16.67 -3.34 5.94
N ALA A 114 -15.64 -4.00 6.47
CA ALA A 114 -14.55 -4.57 5.67
C ALA A 114 -15.08 -5.60 4.66
N CYS A 115 -15.92 -6.55 5.08
CA CYS A 115 -16.49 -7.54 4.19
C CYS A 115 -17.36 -6.92 3.09
N LEU A 116 -18.25 -5.99 3.45
CA LEU A 116 -19.11 -5.29 2.49
C LEU A 116 -18.29 -4.43 1.53
N GLY A 117 -17.32 -3.68 2.04
CA GLY A 117 -16.40 -2.86 1.24
C GLY A 117 -15.54 -3.70 0.29
N GLY A 118 -15.07 -4.86 0.73
CA GLY A 118 -14.33 -5.81 -0.10
C GLY A 118 -15.18 -6.40 -1.23
N VAL A 119 -16.40 -6.83 -0.92
CA VAL A 119 -17.35 -7.33 -1.93
C VAL A 119 -17.71 -6.23 -2.93
N LEU A 120 -18.03 -5.04 -2.45
CA LEU A 120 -18.35 -3.90 -3.31
C LEU A 120 -17.15 -3.52 -4.19
N GLY A 121 -15.94 -3.49 -3.62
CA GLY A 121 -14.70 -3.25 -4.34
C GLY A 121 -14.47 -4.23 -5.49
N THR A 122 -14.64 -5.54 -5.24
CA THR A 122 -14.47 -6.56 -6.29
C THR A 122 -15.49 -6.43 -7.43
N ILE A 123 -16.73 -6.04 -7.13
CA ILE A 123 -17.76 -5.75 -8.15
C ILE A 123 -17.36 -4.53 -8.99
N PHE A 124 -16.92 -3.45 -8.34
CA PHE A 124 -16.50 -2.23 -9.05
C PHE A 124 -15.26 -2.44 -9.92
N THR A 125 -14.33 -3.33 -9.52
CA THR A 125 -13.16 -3.67 -10.35
C THR A 125 -13.57 -4.14 -11.76
N ILE A 126 -14.64 -4.94 -11.88
CA ILE A 126 -15.12 -5.43 -13.18
C ILE A 126 -15.58 -4.26 -14.06
N THR A 127 -16.30 -3.31 -13.47
CA THR A 127 -16.85 -2.15 -14.20
C THR A 127 -15.74 -1.18 -14.61
N LEU A 128 -14.84 -0.86 -13.68
CA LEU A 128 -13.74 0.08 -13.90
C LEU A 128 -12.69 -0.49 -14.86
N ARG A 129 -12.49 -1.81 -14.90
CA ARG A 129 -11.60 -2.46 -15.86
C ARG A 129 -11.96 -2.09 -17.30
N ARG A 130 -13.25 -2.07 -17.64
CA ARG A 130 -13.68 -1.72 -18.99
C ARG A 130 -13.28 -0.29 -19.35
N VAL A 131 -13.58 0.66 -18.46
CA VAL A 131 -13.30 2.07 -18.69
C VAL A 131 -11.80 2.33 -18.77
N PHE A 132 -11.03 1.86 -17.77
CA PHE A 132 -9.61 2.23 -17.66
C PHE A 132 -8.66 1.36 -18.50
N ILE A 133 -8.98 0.10 -18.76
CA ILE A 133 -8.11 -0.80 -19.55
C ILE A 133 -8.56 -0.86 -21.00
N VAL A 134 -9.85 -1.08 -21.25
CA VAL A 134 -10.33 -1.39 -22.60
C VAL A 134 -10.58 -0.11 -23.41
N GLU A 135 -11.19 0.91 -22.80
CA GLU A 135 -11.59 2.13 -23.49
C GLU A 135 -10.46 3.18 -23.49
N GLU A 136 -9.93 3.54 -22.32
CA GLU A 136 -8.90 4.58 -22.19
C GLU A 136 -7.46 4.08 -22.43
N ALA A 137 -7.24 2.76 -22.41
CA ALA A 137 -5.93 2.12 -22.61
C ALA A 137 -4.79 2.79 -21.80
N LEU A 138 -5.07 3.13 -20.54
CA LEU A 138 -4.12 3.81 -19.67
C LEU A 138 -2.86 2.96 -19.45
N LEU A 139 -1.73 3.63 -19.22
CA LEU A 139 -0.50 2.95 -18.87
C LEU A 139 -0.58 2.43 -17.42
N TYR A 140 -0.17 1.19 -17.19
CA TYR A 140 -0.15 0.55 -15.86
C TYR A 140 1.30 0.39 -15.37
N PRO A 141 1.96 1.47 -14.90
CA PRO A 141 3.37 1.42 -14.53
C PRO A 141 3.66 0.43 -13.39
N GLU A 142 2.77 0.32 -12.41
CA GLU A 142 2.91 -0.64 -11.31
C GLU A 142 2.81 -2.09 -11.81
N GLY A 143 1.85 -2.37 -12.71
CA GLY A 143 1.70 -3.69 -13.33
C GLY A 143 2.92 -4.10 -14.13
N ILE A 144 3.49 -3.18 -14.92
CA ILE A 144 4.72 -3.40 -15.68
C ILE A 144 5.91 -3.66 -14.73
N ALA A 145 6.03 -2.90 -13.64
CA ALA A 145 7.09 -3.12 -12.67
C ALA A 145 6.97 -4.50 -11.99
N CYS A 146 5.75 -4.94 -11.67
CA CYS A 146 5.52 -6.27 -11.10
C CYS A 146 5.81 -7.38 -12.11
N GLU A 147 5.43 -7.20 -13.38
CA GLU A 147 5.77 -8.13 -14.46
C GLU A 147 7.29 -8.29 -14.60
N GLU A 148 8.05 -7.19 -14.64
CA GLU A 148 9.51 -7.24 -14.74
C GLU A 148 10.14 -7.96 -13.54
N VAL A 149 9.60 -7.77 -12.33
CA VAL A 149 10.03 -8.50 -11.13
C VAL A 149 9.76 -9.99 -11.25
N LEU A 150 8.55 -10.36 -11.70
CA LEU A 150 8.16 -11.76 -11.91
C LEU A 150 9.03 -12.43 -12.99
N VAL A 151 9.25 -11.76 -14.12
CA VAL A 151 10.11 -12.23 -15.22
C VAL A 151 11.57 -12.36 -14.77
N ALA A 152 12.08 -11.40 -14.00
CA ALA A 152 13.42 -11.45 -13.43
C ALA A 152 13.57 -12.62 -12.45
N GLY A 153 12.54 -12.92 -11.66
CA GLY A 153 12.55 -14.06 -10.77
C GLY A 153 12.49 -15.41 -11.48
N GLU A 154 11.71 -15.50 -12.57
CA GLU A 154 11.59 -16.71 -13.40
C GLU A 154 12.90 -17.03 -14.14
N LYS A 155 13.51 -16.01 -14.79
CA LYS A 155 14.82 -16.14 -15.46
C LYS A 155 15.94 -16.52 -14.47
N GLY A 156 15.81 -16.10 -13.21
CA GLY A 156 16.83 -16.32 -12.18
C GLY A 156 18.15 -15.59 -12.48
N GLY A 157 19.17 -15.86 -11.66
CA GLY A 157 20.51 -15.29 -11.85
C GLY A 157 20.70 -13.91 -11.22
N SER A 158 21.47 -13.03 -11.89
CA SER A 158 21.95 -11.75 -11.33
C SER A 158 20.83 -10.79 -10.96
N SER A 159 19.77 -10.68 -11.76
CA SER A 159 18.65 -9.76 -11.50
C SER A 159 17.89 -10.11 -10.22
N LEU A 160 17.69 -11.40 -9.94
CA LEU A 160 17.08 -11.84 -8.69
C LEU A 160 17.97 -11.56 -7.49
N ILE A 161 19.28 -11.77 -7.63
CA ILE A 161 20.25 -11.51 -6.56
C ILE A 161 20.20 -10.03 -6.15
N VAL A 162 20.08 -9.11 -7.11
CA VAL A 162 19.91 -7.67 -6.81
C VAL A 162 18.65 -7.40 -6.00
N ILE A 163 17.51 -8.00 -6.38
CA ILE A 163 16.24 -7.86 -5.65
C ILE A 163 16.39 -8.39 -4.21
N LEU A 164 17.08 -9.52 -4.03
CA LEU A 164 17.32 -10.11 -2.72
C LEU A 164 18.24 -9.26 -1.84
N TYR A 165 19.29 -8.69 -2.43
CA TYR A 165 20.16 -7.76 -1.71
C TYR A 165 19.39 -6.51 -1.29
N ALA A 166 18.54 -5.95 -2.16
CA ALA A 166 17.72 -4.79 -1.82
C ALA A 166 16.74 -5.10 -0.68
N LEU A 167 16.05 -6.24 -0.74
CA LEU A 167 15.12 -6.68 0.31
C LEU A 167 15.86 -6.94 1.64
N GLY A 168 17.01 -7.62 1.58
CA GLY A 168 17.83 -7.94 2.75
C GLY A 168 18.43 -6.70 3.41
N LEU A 169 19.00 -5.78 2.63
CA LEU A 169 19.54 -4.50 3.13
C LEU A 169 18.43 -3.64 3.74
N GLY A 170 17.26 -3.56 3.09
CA GLY A 170 16.10 -2.84 3.62
C GLY A 170 15.61 -3.43 4.94
N ALA A 171 15.53 -4.76 5.04
CA ALA A 171 15.13 -5.45 6.27
C ALA A 171 16.13 -5.24 7.41
N ILE A 172 17.43 -5.39 7.14
CA ILE A 172 18.50 -5.17 8.12
C ILE A 172 18.48 -3.72 8.60
N TYR A 173 18.45 -2.76 7.68
CA TYR A 173 18.41 -1.35 8.05
C TYR A 173 17.15 -1.03 8.87
N GLY A 174 15.98 -1.52 8.44
CA GLY A 174 14.73 -1.34 9.17
C GLY A 174 14.79 -1.92 10.58
N TRP A 175 15.40 -3.10 10.74
CA TRP A 175 15.62 -3.74 12.03
C TRP A 175 16.57 -2.93 12.92
N PHE A 176 17.66 -2.39 12.35
CA PHE A 176 18.62 -1.58 13.11
C PHE A 176 18.00 -0.25 13.57
N VAL A 177 17.32 0.47 12.68
CA VAL A 177 16.71 1.77 13.01
C VAL A 177 15.58 1.63 14.02
N LYS A 178 14.66 0.66 13.82
CA LYS A 178 13.55 0.44 14.76
C LYS A 178 14.00 -0.24 16.05
N GLY A 179 14.92 -1.21 15.96
CA GLY A 179 15.37 -2.01 17.10
C GLY A 179 16.25 -1.25 18.08
N PHE A 180 17.13 -0.37 17.59
CA PHE A 180 18.00 0.44 18.45
C PHE A 180 17.46 1.85 18.73
N LYS A 181 16.28 2.22 18.21
CA LYS A 181 15.71 3.58 18.29
C LYS A 181 16.74 4.66 17.94
N LEU A 182 17.62 4.38 16.98
CA LEU A 182 18.84 5.15 16.75
C LEU A 182 18.60 6.50 16.06
N THR A 183 17.35 6.82 15.71
CA THR A 183 16.99 8.04 14.99
C THR A 183 15.76 8.65 15.63
N GLU A 184 15.92 9.81 16.28
CA GLU A 184 14.80 10.72 16.51
C GLU A 184 14.46 11.39 15.18
N SER A 185 13.69 10.68 14.37
CA SER A 185 13.39 11.08 13.00
C SER A 185 12.43 12.26 12.90
N LYS A 186 11.85 12.71 14.03
CA LYS A 186 10.76 13.68 14.09
C LYS A 186 11.23 15.00 14.66
N ILE A 187 11.22 16.04 13.82
CA ILE A 187 11.31 17.42 14.28
C ILE A 187 9.88 17.94 14.34
N GLU A 188 9.33 18.05 15.55
CA GLU A 188 7.98 18.56 15.78
C GLU A 188 8.05 20.00 16.28
N GLY A 189 7.39 20.91 15.56
CA GLY A 189 7.20 22.30 15.95
C GLY A 189 5.72 22.62 15.94
N ALA A 190 5.18 23.02 17.09
CA ALA A 190 3.84 23.58 17.16
C ALA A 190 3.94 25.11 17.10
N PHE A 191 3.26 25.71 16.13
CA PHE A 191 3.16 27.16 16.00
C PHE A 191 1.70 27.57 16.18
N GLU A 192 1.45 28.49 17.10
CA GLU A 192 0.12 29.02 17.35
C GLU A 192 -0.09 30.26 16.47
N VAL A 193 -1.02 30.17 15.52
CA VAL A 193 -1.36 31.28 14.63
C VAL A 193 -2.87 31.49 14.67
N LEU A 194 -3.30 32.71 15.03
CA LEU A 194 -4.72 33.10 15.11
C LEU A 194 -5.61 32.15 15.95
N GLY A 195 -5.12 31.69 17.12
CA GLY A 195 -5.89 30.81 18.01
C GLY A 195 -6.04 29.36 17.49
N SER A 196 -5.36 29.02 16.38
CA SER A 196 -5.23 27.65 15.89
C SER A 196 -3.80 27.14 16.13
N ARG A 197 -3.68 25.98 16.80
CA ARG A 197 -2.39 25.29 16.97
C ARG A 197 -2.08 24.50 15.71
N ILE A 198 -1.12 24.96 14.92
CA ILE A 198 -0.64 24.28 13.73
C ILE A 198 0.55 23.42 14.13
N TYR A 199 0.41 22.10 14.00
CA TYR A 199 1.47 21.14 14.23
C TYR A 199 2.22 20.90 12.92
N ALA A 200 3.51 21.22 12.89
CA ALA A 200 4.41 20.89 11.81
C ALA A 200 5.39 19.83 12.27
N SER A 201 5.38 18.67 11.64
CA SER A 201 6.32 17.59 11.93
C SER A 201 7.09 17.21 10.67
N LEU A 202 8.42 17.21 10.75
CA LEU A 202 9.28 16.61 9.71
C LEU A 202 9.71 15.23 10.18
N ASP A 203 9.24 14.18 9.50
CA ASP A 203 9.65 12.79 9.75
C ASP A 203 10.59 12.31 8.63
N PHE A 204 11.85 12.02 8.97
CA PHE A 204 12.87 11.50 8.05
C PHE A 204 12.95 9.97 8.04
N SER A 205 11.86 9.26 8.32
CA SER A 205 11.86 7.80 8.26
C SER A 205 12.25 7.27 6.88
N LEU A 206 13.00 6.16 6.84
CA LEU A 206 13.38 5.50 5.58
C LEU A 206 12.15 5.14 4.75
N SER A 207 11.04 4.75 5.39
CA SER A 207 9.77 4.51 4.72
C SER A 207 9.29 5.73 3.95
N LEU A 208 9.32 6.93 4.56
CA LEU A 208 8.90 8.16 3.90
C LEU A 208 9.81 8.54 2.72
N ILE A 209 11.13 8.38 2.89
CA ILE A 209 12.10 8.65 1.82
C ILE A 209 11.90 7.66 0.66
N ALA A 210 11.72 6.37 0.94
CA ALA A 210 11.49 5.34 -0.07
C ALA A 210 10.19 5.58 -0.84
N VAL A 211 9.11 5.90 -0.14
CA VAL A 211 7.82 6.21 -0.76
C VAL A 211 7.92 7.47 -1.62
N GLY A 212 8.56 8.53 -1.12
CA GLY A 212 8.80 9.75 -1.90
C GLY A 212 9.60 9.48 -3.18
N TYR A 213 10.57 8.57 -3.13
CA TYR A 213 11.36 8.16 -4.29
C TYR A 213 10.51 7.42 -5.34
N ILE A 214 9.61 6.52 -4.91
CA ILE A 214 8.71 5.76 -5.80
C ILE A 214 7.66 6.68 -6.43
N VAL A 215 7.03 7.54 -5.63
CA VAL A 215 5.91 8.39 -6.04
C VAL A 215 6.39 9.58 -6.89
N GLY A 216 7.60 10.08 -6.61
CA GLY A 216 8.22 11.18 -7.34
C GLY A 216 7.58 12.54 -7.03
N LEU A 217 8.27 13.60 -7.46
CA LEU A 217 7.94 14.98 -7.07
C LEU A 217 6.57 15.46 -7.59
N ARG A 218 6.13 14.95 -8.75
CA ARG A 218 4.86 15.37 -9.36
C ARG A 218 3.65 14.92 -8.55
N ILE A 219 3.61 13.66 -8.11
CA ILE A 219 2.48 13.16 -7.32
C ILE A 219 2.60 13.68 -5.89
N ALA A 220 3.83 13.75 -5.35
CA ALA A 220 4.08 14.37 -4.05
C ALA A 220 3.57 15.82 -3.98
N SER A 221 3.69 16.61 -5.05
CA SER A 221 3.16 17.98 -5.06
C SER A 221 1.63 18.04 -5.03
N TYR A 222 0.93 17.09 -5.67
CA TYR A 222 -0.53 17.01 -5.59
C TYR A 222 -1.00 16.62 -4.19
N ILE A 223 -0.33 15.65 -3.56
CA ILE A 223 -0.63 15.25 -2.17
C ILE A 223 -0.36 16.42 -1.22
N PHE A 224 0.79 17.09 -1.38
CA PHE A 224 1.14 18.28 -0.58
C PHE A 224 0.12 19.39 -0.75
N PHE A 225 -0.32 19.67 -1.98
CA PHE A 225 -1.32 20.69 -2.24
C PHE A 225 -2.67 20.34 -1.60
N GLY A 226 -3.11 19.08 -1.67
CA GLY A 226 -4.32 18.61 -1.00
C GLY A 226 -4.24 18.76 0.53
N ALA A 227 -3.11 18.36 1.13
CA ALA A 227 -2.87 18.54 2.56
C ALA A 227 -2.84 20.03 2.96
N PHE A 228 -2.21 20.88 2.13
CA PHE A 228 -2.16 22.32 2.35
C PHE A 228 -3.57 22.93 2.34
N LEU A 229 -4.39 22.60 1.34
CA LEU A 229 -5.79 23.05 1.28
C LEU A 229 -6.61 22.56 2.47
N GLY A 230 -6.45 21.29 2.86
CA GLY A 230 -7.13 20.71 4.00
C GLY A 230 -6.80 21.45 5.31
N VAL A 231 -5.51 21.55 5.63
CA VAL A 231 -5.05 22.07 6.93
C VAL A 231 -5.11 23.58 7.02
N PHE A 232 -4.74 24.32 5.97
CA PHE A 232 -4.63 25.79 6.02
C PHE A 232 -5.88 26.53 5.54
N ILE A 233 -6.78 25.88 4.80
CA ILE A 233 -7.99 26.52 4.28
C ILE A 233 -9.25 25.89 4.88
N LEU A 234 -9.46 24.58 4.71
CA LEU A 234 -10.70 23.93 5.14
C LEU A 234 -10.83 23.89 6.67
N THR A 235 -9.78 23.49 7.39
CA THR A 235 -9.82 23.41 8.86
C THR A 235 -10.10 24.76 9.52
N PRO A 236 -9.43 25.88 9.16
CA PRO A 236 -9.71 27.18 9.77
C PRO A 236 -11.09 27.71 9.40
N ILE A 237 -11.56 27.52 8.16
CA ILE A 237 -12.92 27.90 7.76
C ILE A 237 -13.94 27.13 8.60
N TYR A 238 -13.76 25.82 8.77
CA TYR A 238 -14.64 25.00 9.58
C TYR A 238 -14.65 25.46 11.05
N GLY A 239 -13.47 25.70 11.63
CA GLY A 239 -13.33 26.21 13.00
C GLY A 239 -13.91 27.61 13.21
N MET A 240 -13.85 28.49 12.20
CA MET A 240 -14.50 29.81 12.25
C MET A 240 -16.04 29.72 12.20
N ILE A 241 -16.60 28.73 11.52
CA ILE A 241 -18.06 28.56 11.38
C ILE A 241 -18.65 27.83 12.60
N HIS A 242 -18.01 26.77 13.09
CA HIS A 242 -18.55 25.89 14.13
C HIS A 242 -17.92 26.10 15.52
N GLY A 243 -16.90 26.96 15.63
CA GLY A 243 -16.07 27.10 16.82
C GLY A 243 -14.95 26.07 16.87
N TRP A 244 -13.86 26.41 17.57
CA TRP A 244 -12.79 25.45 17.85
C TRP A 244 -13.22 24.56 19.02
N PRO A 245 -12.97 23.24 18.96
CA PRO A 245 -13.22 22.37 20.11
C PRO A 245 -12.41 22.89 21.31
N ALA A 246 -13.09 23.13 22.44
CA ALA A 246 -12.42 23.45 23.70
C ALA A 246 -11.89 22.15 24.33
N ASP A 247 -10.76 22.23 25.03
CA ASP A 247 -10.03 21.09 25.62
C ASP A 247 -10.89 20.15 26.50
N GLU A 248 -12.09 20.55 26.94
CA GLU A 248 -13.00 19.71 27.75
C GLU A 248 -13.72 18.60 26.97
N ASP A 249 -13.85 18.70 25.64
CA ASP A 249 -14.56 17.72 24.80
C ASP A 249 -13.66 16.57 24.28
N ILE A 250 -12.37 16.59 24.62
CA ILE A 250 -11.34 15.67 24.08
C ILE A 250 -10.78 14.71 25.15
N ALA A 251 -11.42 14.64 26.33
CA ALA A 251 -11.03 13.79 27.45
C ALA A 251 -11.79 12.45 27.48
#